data_AF-A0ABD3P9N6-F1
#
_entry.id   AF-A0ABD3P9N6-F1
#
_cell.length_a   1.000
_cell.length_b   1.000
_cell.length_c   1.000
_cell.angle_alpha   90.00
_cell.angle_beta   90.00
_cell.angle_gamma   90.00
#
_symmetry.space_group_name_H-M   'P 1'
#
loop_
_entity.id
_entity.type
_entity.pdbx_description
1 polymer ?
#
loop_
_entity_poly.entity_id
_entity_poly.type
_entity_poly.pdbx_seq_one_letter_code
_entity_poly.pdbx_strand_id
1 'polypeptide(L)'
;MPIDQDAEYYSVAIIGSSGGGTATLGHSDPVELLTTIHRELLRVCEEVSAAPSCVNDGAARKRRVCLGLSHAIFISLCDGGGFDAVGEEDWQSNVDVSKGPEATLYTVGFDQSNEISADDLIDRFQVDKLATGPLSKVNTRVKQLDGELASDIQSEESKIRGIISTSSKPSLFHETLTRASLKSLPMAGSGGTSLSILASTYDMKIIGNSGGSVATTTLTKARGWGERFGCGVGYEV
;
A
#
# COMPACT_ATOMS: atom_id res chain seq x y z
N MET A 1 22.49 0.46 4.38
CA MET A 1 23.22 0.05 3.15
C MET A 1 23.98 1.24 2.61
N PRO A 2 25.14 1.11 1.93
CA PRO A 2 25.72 2.24 1.23
C PRO A 2 24.79 2.67 0.08
N ILE A 3 24.43 3.96 0.05
CA ILE A 3 23.60 4.56 -0.99
C ILE A 3 24.37 4.51 -2.32
N ASP A 4 23.78 3.84 -3.30
CA ASP A 4 24.28 3.82 -4.67
C ASP A 4 23.82 5.12 -5.35
N GLN A 5 24.77 6.01 -5.68
CA GLN A 5 24.46 7.32 -6.26
C GLN A 5 23.84 7.21 -7.67
N ASP A 6 23.92 6.04 -8.30
CA ASP A 6 23.34 5.77 -9.61
C ASP A 6 21.95 5.10 -9.53
N ALA A 7 21.42 4.85 -8.32
CA ALA A 7 20.12 4.24 -8.11
C ALA A 7 18.97 5.26 -7.96
N GLU A 8 17.85 5.00 -8.64
CA GLU A 8 16.57 5.66 -8.43
C GLU A 8 15.81 4.94 -7.29
N TYR A 9 15.68 5.62 -6.16
CA TYR A 9 14.92 5.10 -5.02
C TYR A 9 13.44 5.40 -5.15
N TYR A 10 12.60 4.42 -4.83
CA TYR A 10 11.16 4.58 -4.78
C TYR A 10 10.55 3.90 -3.56
N SER A 11 9.33 4.26 -3.22
CA SER A 11 8.54 3.65 -2.18
C SER A 11 7.14 3.29 -2.69
N VAL A 12 6.40 2.55 -1.87
CA VAL A 12 5.02 2.22 -2.13
C VAL A 12 4.13 2.68 -0.98
N ALA A 13 2.86 2.95 -1.30
CA ALA A 13 1.81 3.21 -0.33
C ALA A 13 0.87 2.01 -0.23
N ILE A 14 0.32 1.74 0.94
CA ILE A 14 -0.70 0.71 1.13
C ILE A 14 -2.00 1.32 1.66
N ILE A 15 -3.12 0.92 1.06
CA ILE A 15 -4.47 1.30 1.48
C ILE A 15 -5.33 0.05 1.65
N GLY A 16 -6.20 0.06 2.65
CA GLY A 16 -7.28 -0.91 2.72
C GLY A 16 -7.66 -1.35 4.13
N SER A 17 -8.19 -2.56 4.22
CA SER A 17 -8.67 -3.15 5.47
C SER A 17 -8.31 -4.61 5.65
N SER A 18 -8.48 -5.08 6.89
CA SER A 18 -8.43 -6.50 7.23
C SER A 18 -9.63 -7.23 6.63
N GLY A 19 -9.54 -7.74 5.40
CA GLY A 19 -10.60 -8.57 4.82
C GLY A 19 -10.73 -9.92 5.53
N GLY A 20 -11.93 -10.25 6.04
CA GLY A 20 -12.39 -11.61 6.33
C GLY A 20 -11.51 -12.45 7.26
N GLY A 21 -11.47 -12.08 8.54
CA GLY A 21 -10.83 -12.81 9.63
C GLY A 21 -9.39 -12.40 9.88
N THR A 22 -9.01 -11.16 9.56
CA THR A 22 -7.63 -10.64 9.59
C THR A 22 -6.63 -11.36 8.66
N ALA A 23 -6.95 -12.57 8.18
CA ALA A 23 -6.15 -13.48 7.37
C ALA A 23 -5.82 -13.00 5.95
N THR A 24 -5.94 -11.71 5.65
CA THR A 24 -5.76 -11.13 4.31
C THR A 24 -4.40 -11.48 3.71
N LEU A 25 -3.40 -11.86 4.54
CA LEU A 25 -2.13 -12.48 4.14
C LEU A 25 -1.63 -13.51 5.18
N GLY A 26 -2.53 -14.25 5.83
CA GLY A 26 -2.17 -15.21 6.88
C GLY A 26 -1.73 -14.61 8.22
N HIS A 27 -1.92 -13.31 8.41
CA HIS A 27 -1.65 -12.60 9.66
C HIS A 27 -2.96 -12.30 10.37
N SER A 28 -2.97 -12.19 11.70
CA SER A 28 -4.11 -11.68 12.44
C SER A 28 -3.88 -10.31 13.08
N ASP A 29 -2.64 -9.83 13.02
CA ASP A 29 -2.21 -8.56 13.55
C ASP A 29 -1.87 -7.59 12.39
N PRO A 30 -2.58 -6.45 12.27
CA PRO A 30 -2.28 -5.40 11.31
C PRO A 30 -0.83 -4.88 11.38
N VAL A 31 -0.24 -4.83 12.57
CA VAL A 31 1.15 -4.37 12.76
C VAL A 31 2.11 -5.37 12.14
N GLU A 32 1.93 -6.66 12.43
CA GLU A 32 2.73 -7.74 11.86
C GLU A 32 2.56 -7.80 10.34
N LEU A 33 1.33 -7.65 9.83
CA LEU A 33 1.02 -7.62 8.41
C LEU A 33 1.81 -6.53 7.67
N LEU A 34 1.70 -5.28 8.12
CA LEU A 34 2.36 -4.13 7.50
C LEU A 34 3.88 -4.24 7.60
N THR A 35 4.39 -4.69 8.76
CA THR A 35 5.82 -4.93 8.97
C THR A 35 6.36 -6.01 8.05
N THR A 36 5.62 -7.12 7.89
CA THR A 36 6.01 -8.21 7.00
C THR A 36 6.00 -7.74 5.55
N ILE A 37 4.98 -7.01 5.10
CA ILE A 37 4.96 -6.45 3.73
C ILE A 37 6.17 -5.55 3.50
N HIS A 38 6.47 -4.64 4.43
CA HIS A 38 7.64 -3.76 4.33
C HIS A 38 8.95 -4.57 4.21
N ARG A 39 9.17 -5.56 5.09
CA ARG A 39 10.37 -6.41 5.08
C ARG A 39 10.50 -7.23 3.79
N GLU A 40 9.40 -7.80 3.31
CA GLU A 40 9.41 -8.59 2.08
C GLU A 40 9.72 -7.71 0.85
N LEU A 41 9.22 -6.47 0.82
CA LEU A 41 9.58 -5.52 -0.25
C LEU A 41 11.07 -5.16 -0.23
N LEU A 42 11.65 -4.95 0.96
CA LEU A 42 13.09 -4.70 1.12
C LEU A 42 13.91 -5.91 0.66
N ARG A 43 13.52 -7.12 1.07
CA ARG A 43 14.18 -8.37 0.69
C ARG A 43 14.19 -8.60 -0.81
N VAL A 44 13.06 -8.34 -1.49
CA VAL A 44 12.99 -8.43 -2.96
C VAL A 44 13.97 -7.45 -3.61
N CYS A 45 14.18 -6.28 -3.01
CA CYS A 45 15.15 -5.31 -3.53
C CYS A 45 16.59 -5.71 -3.29
N GLU A 46 16.91 -6.34 -2.16
CA GLU A 46 18.23 -6.91 -1.89
C GLU A 46 18.60 -8.00 -2.91
N GLU A 47 17.67 -8.91 -3.19
CA GLU A 47 17.86 -10.00 -4.16
C GLU A 47 18.10 -9.45 -5.58
N VAL A 48 17.34 -8.43 -5.99
CA VAL A 48 17.53 -7.74 -7.28
C VAL A 48 18.83 -6.93 -7.31
N SER A 49 19.28 -6.43 -6.16
CA SER A 49 20.54 -5.71 -6.02
C SER A 49 21.77 -6.63 -6.04
N ALA A 50 21.61 -7.90 -5.67
CA ALA A 50 22.67 -8.91 -5.70
C ALA A 50 22.81 -9.61 -7.07
N ALA A 51 21.80 -9.50 -7.95
CA ALA A 51 21.84 -10.09 -9.28
C ALA A 51 22.84 -9.34 -10.20
N PRO A 52 23.71 -10.05 -10.94
CA PRO A 52 24.61 -9.40 -11.90
C PRO A 52 23.80 -8.68 -12.98
N SER A 53 24.13 -7.41 -13.24
CA SER A 53 23.48 -6.58 -14.25
C SER A 53 23.57 -7.24 -15.63
N CYS A 54 22.46 -7.75 -16.15
CA CYS A 54 22.34 -8.11 -17.55
C CYS A 54 22.25 -6.82 -18.38
N VAL A 55 23.40 -6.23 -18.66
CA VAL A 55 23.54 -5.12 -19.61
C VAL A 55 23.52 -5.75 -21.00
N ASN A 56 22.48 -5.50 -21.80
CA ASN A 56 22.56 -5.72 -23.24
C ASN A 56 21.60 -4.89 -24.11
N ASP A 57 21.03 -3.79 -23.61
CA ASP A 57 20.35 -2.82 -24.47
C ASP A 57 20.83 -1.41 -24.14
N GLY A 58 21.29 -0.68 -25.16
CA GLY A 58 22.02 0.59 -25.10
C GLY A 58 21.26 1.81 -24.53
N ALA A 59 20.27 1.60 -23.67
CA ALA A 59 19.68 2.64 -22.84
C ALA A 59 20.12 2.40 -21.39
N ALA A 60 20.98 3.28 -20.84
CA ALA A 60 21.38 3.24 -19.44
C ALA A 60 20.17 3.47 -18.52
N ARG A 61 19.40 2.42 -18.22
CA ARG A 61 18.34 2.45 -17.22
C ARG A 61 19.00 2.51 -15.85
N LYS A 62 18.79 3.61 -15.12
CA LYS A 62 19.17 3.72 -13.72
C LYS A 62 18.56 2.56 -12.93
N ARG A 63 19.36 1.97 -12.05
CA ARG A 63 18.91 0.88 -11.17
C ARG A 63 17.80 1.41 -10.28
N ARG A 64 16.68 0.68 -10.14
CA ARG A 64 15.57 1.08 -9.25
C ARG A 64 15.58 0.25 -7.97
N VAL A 65 15.43 0.91 -6.83
CA VAL A 65 15.47 0.28 -5.49
C VAL A 65 14.22 0.68 -4.70
N CYS A 66 13.42 -0.30 -4.26
CA CYS A 66 12.29 -0.03 -3.37
C CYS A 66 12.78 0.14 -1.93
N LEU A 67 12.35 1.22 -1.29
CA LEU A 67 12.52 1.53 0.13
C LEU A 67 11.41 0.91 1.00
N GLY A 68 10.58 0.04 0.42
CA GLY A 68 9.44 -0.58 1.09
C GLY A 68 8.23 0.36 1.21
N LEU A 69 7.45 0.16 2.26
CA LEU A 69 6.27 0.97 2.58
C LEU A 69 6.70 2.33 3.14
N SER A 70 6.29 3.41 2.47
CA SER A 70 6.42 4.78 2.99
C SER A 70 5.16 5.27 3.69
N HIS A 71 3.99 4.89 3.18
CA HIS A 71 2.69 5.29 3.71
C HIS A 71 1.79 4.09 3.86
N ALA A 72 1.00 4.06 4.93
CA ALA A 72 -0.03 3.05 5.13
C ALA A 72 -1.29 3.69 5.71
N ILE A 73 -2.44 3.40 5.14
CA ILE A 73 -3.76 3.66 5.75
C ILE A 73 -4.49 2.33 5.82
N PHE A 74 -4.47 1.71 7.00
CA PHE A 74 -4.99 0.36 7.19
C PHE A 74 -6.02 0.30 8.31
N ILE A 75 -7.19 -0.26 8.01
CA ILE A 75 -8.31 -0.35 8.95
C ILE A 75 -8.54 -1.79 9.35
N SER A 76 -8.58 -2.07 10.65
CA SER A 76 -8.93 -3.38 11.18
C SER A 76 -10.23 -3.32 11.94
N LEU A 77 -11.21 -4.16 11.56
CA LEU A 77 -12.44 -4.31 12.32
C LEU A 77 -12.20 -5.26 13.50
N CYS A 78 -12.67 -4.88 14.68
CA CYS A 78 -12.45 -5.63 15.92
C CYS A 78 -13.20 -6.97 15.96
N ASP A 79 -14.24 -7.13 15.15
CA ASP A 79 -14.96 -8.40 14.93
C ASP A 79 -14.21 -9.34 13.96
N GLY A 80 -13.05 -8.93 13.46
CA GLY A 80 -12.28 -9.64 12.45
C GLY A 80 -12.91 -9.57 11.06
N GLY A 81 -14.05 -8.89 10.87
CA GLY A 81 -14.69 -8.72 9.57
C GLY A 81 -13.84 -7.88 8.61
N GLY A 82 -14.18 -7.98 7.31
CA GLY A 82 -13.70 -7.06 6.29
C GLY A 82 -14.72 -5.98 5.95
N PHE A 83 -14.31 -5.00 5.15
CA PHE A 83 -15.26 -4.03 4.57
C PHE A 83 -16.42 -4.67 3.79
N ASP A 84 -16.20 -5.88 3.27
CA ASP A 84 -17.20 -6.68 2.57
C ASP A 84 -18.33 -7.19 3.50
N ALA A 85 -18.11 -7.21 4.82
CA ALA A 85 -19.07 -7.66 5.81
C ALA A 85 -19.97 -6.54 6.35
N VAL A 86 -19.70 -5.28 6.00
CA VAL A 86 -20.43 -4.11 6.52
C VAL A 86 -21.10 -3.34 5.38
N GLY A 87 -22.43 -3.21 5.46
CA GLY A 87 -23.25 -2.42 4.53
C GLY A 87 -22.82 -0.96 4.49
N GLU A 88 -22.89 -0.31 3.33
CA GLU A 88 -22.44 1.08 3.19
C GLU A 88 -23.29 2.05 4.00
N GLU A 89 -24.59 1.77 4.14
CA GLU A 89 -25.53 2.50 4.97
C GLU A 89 -25.15 2.54 6.47
N ASP A 90 -24.40 1.54 6.96
CA ASP A 90 -24.11 1.37 8.39
C ASP A 90 -22.91 2.19 8.87
N TRP A 91 -22.14 2.80 7.95
CA TRP A 91 -20.92 3.54 8.33
C TRP A 91 -20.57 4.75 7.47
N GLN A 92 -21.24 4.98 6.33
CA GLN A 92 -21.00 6.18 5.50
C GLN A 92 -21.70 7.45 6.03
N SER A 93 -22.45 7.39 7.13
CA SER A 93 -23.13 8.58 7.64
C SER A 93 -22.14 9.59 8.22
N ASN A 94 -21.86 10.66 7.47
CA ASN A 94 -21.14 11.85 7.96
C ASN A 94 -21.88 12.56 9.12
N VAL A 95 -23.09 12.11 9.47
CA VAL A 95 -24.01 12.72 10.43
C VAL A 95 -23.95 12.03 11.80
N ASP A 96 -23.59 10.74 11.85
CA ASP A 96 -23.56 9.96 13.08
C ASP A 96 -22.23 9.19 13.22
N VAL A 97 -21.34 9.77 14.02
CA VAL A 97 -20.00 9.24 14.34
C VAL A 97 -20.03 8.09 15.36
N SER A 98 -21.22 7.64 15.76
CA SER A 98 -21.40 6.51 16.69
C SER A 98 -21.80 5.20 15.99
N LYS A 99 -21.94 5.20 14.66
CA LYS A 99 -22.39 4.04 13.88
C LYS A 99 -21.25 3.15 13.36
N GLY A 100 -21.59 1.89 13.19
CA GLY A 100 -20.74 0.85 12.62
C GLY A 100 -20.00 0.02 13.68
N PRO A 101 -19.36 -1.08 13.25
CA PRO A 101 -18.56 -1.92 14.14
C PRO A 101 -17.36 -1.15 14.69
N GLU A 102 -16.84 -1.63 15.81
CA GLU A 102 -15.60 -1.09 16.37
C GLU A 102 -14.43 -1.41 15.44
N ALA A 103 -13.62 -0.40 15.16
CA ALA A 103 -12.51 -0.47 14.24
C ALA A 103 -11.29 0.28 14.79
N THR A 104 -10.11 -0.14 14.35
CA THR A 104 -8.85 0.52 14.65
C THR A 104 -8.14 0.91 13.36
N LEU A 105 -7.66 2.14 13.32
CA LEU A 105 -6.86 2.72 12.24
C LEU A 105 -5.38 2.62 12.57
N TYR A 106 -4.63 2.02 11.65
CA TYR A 106 -3.19 1.90 11.67
C TYR A 106 -2.58 2.71 10.53
N THR A 107 -1.51 3.43 10.84
CA THR A 107 -0.84 4.32 9.89
C THR A 107 0.66 4.14 9.88
N VAL A 108 1.28 4.47 8.75
CA VAL A 108 2.73 4.60 8.58
C VAL A 108 2.98 5.88 7.80
N GLY A 109 3.98 6.67 8.17
CA GLY A 109 4.50 7.77 7.34
C GLY A 109 3.77 9.11 7.43
N PHE A 110 2.79 9.26 8.33
CA PHE A 110 2.02 10.51 8.48
C PHE A 110 2.49 11.41 9.63
N ASP A 111 3.60 11.07 10.31
CA ASP A 111 4.11 11.88 11.43
C ASP A 111 5.03 13.01 10.91
N GLN A 112 4.69 14.26 11.26
CA GLN A 112 5.20 15.48 10.63
C GLN A 112 6.63 15.90 11.02
N SER A 113 7.44 15.03 11.62
CA SER A 113 8.78 15.40 12.05
C SER A 113 9.88 14.82 11.14
N ASN A 114 10.33 15.69 10.24
CA ASN A 114 11.53 15.67 9.40
C ASN A 114 11.41 15.01 8.02
N GLU A 115 11.96 15.69 7.02
CA GLU A 115 12.38 15.14 5.74
C GLU A 115 13.11 13.81 5.97
N ILE A 116 12.45 12.70 5.64
CA ILE A 116 12.98 11.37 5.93
C ILE A 116 13.97 11.02 4.82
N SER A 117 15.25 10.95 5.18
CA SER A 117 16.29 10.45 4.30
C SER A 117 16.03 8.98 3.93
N ALA A 118 16.58 8.49 2.82
CA ALA A 118 16.40 7.07 2.44
C ALA A 118 16.95 6.10 3.50
N ASP A 119 17.95 6.52 4.28
CA ASP A 119 18.51 5.76 5.40
C ASP A 119 17.53 5.70 6.58
N ASP A 120 16.79 6.77 6.86
CA ASP A 120 15.82 6.81 7.95
C ASP A 120 14.55 5.98 7.65
N LEU A 121 14.13 5.85 6.38
CA LEU A 121 12.92 5.08 6.02
C LEU A 121 13.05 3.57 6.32
N ILE A 122 14.27 3.03 6.25
CA ILE A 122 14.53 1.61 6.50
C ILE A 122 14.58 1.33 8.01
N ASP A 123 15.16 2.23 8.80
CA ASP A 123 15.32 2.05 10.25
C ASP A 123 14.13 2.56 11.08
N ARG A 124 13.29 3.47 10.53
CA ARG A 124 12.16 4.10 11.25
C ARG A 124 10.79 3.56 10.86
N PHE A 125 10.71 2.45 10.13
CA PHE A 125 9.40 1.87 9.82
C PHE A 125 8.67 1.51 11.13
N GLN A 126 7.65 2.28 11.46
CA GLN A 126 6.81 2.11 12.63
C GLN A 126 5.35 2.19 12.20
N VAL A 127 4.57 1.22 12.69
CA VAL A 127 3.13 1.21 12.51
C VAL A 127 2.51 1.85 13.74
N ASP A 128 1.83 2.98 13.53
CA ASP A 128 1.18 3.73 14.60
C ASP A 128 -0.31 3.41 14.65
N LYS A 129 -0.81 3.19 15.86
CA LYS A 129 -2.24 3.07 16.13
C LYS A 129 -2.83 4.46 16.35
N LEU A 130 -3.41 5.05 15.30
CA LEU A 130 -3.85 6.44 15.30
C LEU A 130 -5.22 6.65 15.96
N ALA A 131 -6.16 5.74 15.74
CA ALA A 131 -7.52 5.89 16.27
C ALA A 131 -8.20 4.54 16.49
N THR A 132 -9.04 4.45 17.52
CA THR A 132 -9.98 3.34 17.74
C THR A 132 -11.36 3.91 18.04
N GLY A 133 -12.40 3.23 17.55
CA GLY A 133 -13.79 3.54 17.83
C GLY A 133 -14.73 3.05 16.73
N PRO A 134 -15.95 3.58 16.66
CA PRO A 134 -16.90 3.21 15.61
C PRO A 134 -16.32 3.48 14.23
N LEU A 135 -16.61 2.58 13.27
CA LEU A 135 -16.11 2.66 11.91
C LEU A 135 -16.38 4.02 11.24
N SER A 136 -17.54 4.64 11.49
CA SER A 136 -17.86 6.01 11.01
C SER A 136 -16.84 7.07 11.47
N LYS A 137 -16.42 7.03 12.75
CA LYS A 137 -15.38 7.92 13.29
C LYS A 137 -14.01 7.63 12.66
N VAL A 138 -13.66 6.35 12.53
CA VAL A 138 -12.41 5.93 11.89
C VAL A 138 -12.35 6.39 10.43
N ASN A 139 -13.43 6.23 9.68
CA ASN A 139 -13.53 6.65 8.28
C ASN A 139 -13.39 8.15 8.09
N THR A 140 -13.86 8.95 9.06
CA THR A 140 -13.64 10.41 9.04
C THR A 140 -12.14 10.73 9.12
N ARG A 141 -11.39 10.02 9.96
CA ARG A 141 -9.94 10.19 10.06
C ARG A 141 -9.23 9.65 8.81
N VAL A 142 -9.69 8.55 8.24
CA VAL A 142 -9.19 7.98 6.98
C VAL A 142 -9.34 8.97 5.83
N LYS A 143 -10.48 9.66 5.71
CA LYS A 143 -10.69 10.69 4.68
C LYS A 143 -9.70 11.86 4.81
N GLN A 144 -9.31 12.23 6.02
CA GLN A 144 -8.29 13.26 6.23
C GLN A 144 -6.93 12.77 5.73
N LEU A 145 -6.54 11.55 6.10
CA LEU A 145 -5.28 10.94 5.65
C LEU A 145 -5.28 10.65 4.14
N ASP A 146 -6.43 10.37 3.53
CA ASP A 146 -6.57 10.20 2.09
C ASP A 146 -6.17 11.49 1.35
N GLY A 147 -6.59 12.65 1.84
CA GLY A 147 -6.18 13.95 1.30
C GLY A 147 -4.70 14.26 1.51
N GLU A 148 -4.14 13.88 2.67
CA GLU A 148 -2.70 14.01 2.95
C GLU A 148 -1.88 13.12 1.98
N LEU A 149 -2.22 11.83 1.86
CA LEU A 149 -1.56 10.91 0.95
C LEU A 149 -1.72 11.31 -0.53
N ALA A 150 -2.89 11.82 -0.91
CA ALA A 150 -3.14 12.35 -2.25
C ALA A 150 -2.22 13.54 -2.57
N SER A 151 -1.98 14.41 -1.58
CA SER A 151 -1.06 15.55 -1.69
C SER A 151 0.39 15.08 -1.85
N ASP A 152 0.80 14.08 -1.06
CA ASP A 152 2.13 13.48 -1.14
C ASP A 152 2.37 12.75 -2.45
N ILE A 153 1.37 12.05 -2.98
CA ILE A 153 1.43 11.46 -4.33
C ILE A 153 1.56 12.56 -5.36
N GLN A 154 0.84 13.68 -5.22
CA GLN A 154 0.86 14.76 -6.21
C GLN A 154 2.19 15.51 -6.26
N SER A 155 2.90 15.64 -5.14
CA SER A 155 4.21 16.29 -5.06
C SER A 155 5.20 15.77 -6.13
N GLU A 156 5.98 16.66 -6.74
CA GLU A 156 6.99 16.29 -7.75
C GLU A 156 8.15 15.49 -7.15
N GLU A 157 8.45 15.71 -5.87
CA GLU A 157 9.49 15.01 -5.11
C GLU A 157 9.00 13.67 -4.54
N SER A 158 7.75 13.29 -4.83
CA SER A 158 7.17 12.05 -4.33
C SER A 158 7.96 10.83 -4.78
N LYS A 159 8.46 10.07 -3.81
CA LYS A 159 9.09 8.76 -4.04
C LYS A 159 8.06 7.65 -4.22
N ILE A 160 6.76 7.92 -4.01
CA ILE A 160 5.70 6.93 -4.14
C ILE A 160 5.51 6.58 -5.61
N ARG A 161 5.83 5.34 -5.97
CA ARG A 161 5.71 4.83 -7.34
C ARG A 161 4.68 3.72 -7.49
N GLY A 162 3.91 3.42 -6.43
CA GLY A 162 2.96 2.33 -6.46
C GLY A 162 1.99 2.30 -5.30
N ILE A 163 0.82 1.71 -5.54
CA ILE A 163 -0.22 1.49 -4.54
C ILE A 163 -0.48 0.01 -4.35
N ILE A 164 -0.46 -0.44 -3.10
CA ILE A 164 -0.92 -1.76 -2.69
C ILE A 164 -2.32 -1.59 -2.09
N SER A 165 -3.33 -2.29 -2.63
CA SER A 165 -4.70 -2.24 -2.15
C SER A 165 -5.13 -3.59 -1.57
N THR A 166 -5.61 -3.60 -0.33
CA THR A 166 -6.05 -4.81 0.37
C THR A 166 -7.49 -4.65 0.85
N SER A 167 -8.47 -5.28 0.17
CA SER A 167 -9.89 -5.19 0.56
C SER A 167 -10.33 -3.74 0.88
N SER A 168 -10.20 -2.87 -0.12
CA SER A 168 -10.47 -1.42 0.00
C SER A 168 -11.80 -1.06 -0.66
N LYS A 169 -12.52 -0.09 -0.09
CA LYS A 169 -13.69 0.52 -0.76
C LYS A 169 -13.30 1.79 -1.52
N PRO A 170 -13.73 1.95 -2.79
CA PRO A 170 -13.46 3.13 -3.61
C PRO A 170 -13.82 4.48 -2.96
N SER A 171 -14.89 4.52 -2.17
CA SER A 171 -15.43 5.75 -1.58
C SER A 171 -14.60 6.33 -0.43
N LEU A 172 -13.70 5.53 0.16
CA LEU A 172 -12.83 5.97 1.26
C LEU A 172 -11.51 6.57 0.81
N PHE A 173 -11.03 6.17 -0.37
CA PHE A 173 -9.70 6.51 -0.88
C PHE A 173 -9.77 7.28 -2.20
N HIS A 174 -10.86 8.03 -2.40
CA HIS A 174 -11.17 8.65 -3.69
C HIS A 174 -10.08 9.62 -4.14
N GLU A 175 -9.51 10.40 -3.22
CA GLU A 175 -8.50 11.40 -3.56
C GLU A 175 -7.19 10.72 -3.93
N THR A 176 -6.71 9.78 -3.12
CA THR A 176 -5.50 8.99 -3.40
C THR A 176 -5.60 8.29 -4.75
N LEU A 177 -6.72 7.61 -5.01
CA LEU A 177 -6.92 6.84 -6.24
C LEU A 177 -7.00 7.72 -7.48
N THR A 178 -7.68 8.86 -7.39
CA THR A 178 -7.72 9.86 -8.46
C THR A 178 -6.32 10.38 -8.78
N ARG A 179 -5.53 10.76 -7.76
CA ARG A 179 -4.16 11.27 -7.96
C ARG A 179 -3.23 10.20 -8.52
N ALA A 180 -3.37 8.97 -8.05
CA ALA A 180 -2.61 7.83 -8.54
C ALA A 180 -2.89 7.55 -10.01
N SER A 181 -4.15 7.60 -10.42
CA SER A 181 -4.57 7.45 -11.81
C SER A 181 -3.96 8.52 -12.72
N LEU A 182 -4.04 9.78 -12.29
CA LEU A 182 -3.45 10.91 -13.04
C LEU A 182 -1.93 10.79 -13.21
N LYS A 183 -1.24 10.23 -12.22
CA LYS A 183 0.20 9.92 -12.31
C LYS A 183 0.50 8.55 -12.95
N SER A 184 -0.53 7.85 -13.40
CA SER A 184 -0.45 6.48 -13.95
C SER A 184 0.33 5.53 -13.03
N LEU A 185 0.15 5.69 -11.72
CA LEU A 185 0.78 4.80 -10.76
C LEU A 185 0.21 3.39 -10.93
N PRO A 186 1.06 2.37 -10.99
CA PRO A 186 0.61 0.99 -10.96
C PRO A 186 -0.09 0.65 -9.63
N MET A 187 -1.02 -0.30 -9.67
CA MET A 187 -1.70 -0.84 -8.50
C MET A 187 -1.48 -2.35 -8.40
N ALA A 188 -1.22 -2.82 -7.20
CA ALA A 188 -1.18 -4.24 -6.89
C ALA A 188 -2.01 -4.52 -5.63
N GLY A 189 -2.29 -5.79 -5.33
CA GLY A 189 -3.01 -6.09 -4.09
C GLY A 189 -3.63 -7.47 -3.99
N SER A 190 -4.64 -7.54 -3.14
CA SER A 190 -5.48 -8.72 -2.92
C SER A 190 -6.96 -8.37 -2.88
N GLY A 191 -7.80 -9.28 -3.36
CA GLY A 191 -9.25 -9.09 -3.45
C GLY A 191 -9.66 -8.83 -4.90
N GLY A 192 -9.83 -9.91 -5.67
CA GLY A 192 -10.05 -9.82 -7.13
C GLY A 192 -11.22 -8.90 -7.50
N THR A 193 -12.31 -8.94 -6.75
CA THR A 193 -13.49 -8.10 -6.97
C THR A 193 -13.21 -6.62 -6.65
N SER A 194 -12.69 -6.32 -5.47
CA SER A 194 -12.42 -4.94 -5.05
C SER A 194 -11.34 -4.27 -5.91
N LEU A 195 -10.27 -4.99 -6.27
CA LEU A 195 -9.26 -4.50 -7.21
C LEU A 195 -9.84 -4.23 -8.60
N SER A 196 -10.69 -5.12 -9.12
CA SER A 196 -11.30 -4.94 -10.44
C SER A 196 -12.22 -3.71 -10.47
N ILE A 197 -12.98 -3.48 -9.40
CA ILE A 197 -13.83 -2.29 -9.24
C ILE A 197 -12.96 -1.03 -9.17
N LEU A 198 -11.87 -1.04 -8.40
CA LEU A 198 -10.96 0.11 -8.31
C LEU A 198 -10.33 0.44 -9.66
N ALA A 199 -9.84 -0.58 -10.37
CA ALA A 199 -9.21 -0.38 -11.66
C ALA A 199 -10.17 0.10 -12.74
N SER A 200 -11.40 -0.40 -12.77
CA SER A 200 -12.41 0.08 -13.72
C SER A 200 -12.90 1.49 -13.39
N THR A 201 -13.02 1.83 -12.10
CA THR A 201 -13.53 3.14 -11.66
C THR A 201 -12.51 4.25 -11.89
N TYR A 202 -11.24 3.99 -11.64
CA TYR A 202 -10.17 5.00 -11.69
C TYR A 202 -9.20 4.80 -12.86
N ASP A 203 -9.48 3.90 -13.81
CA ASP A 203 -8.60 3.58 -14.94
C ASP A 203 -7.15 3.26 -14.52
N MET A 204 -7.00 2.51 -13.44
CA MET A 204 -5.70 2.16 -12.85
C MET A 204 -5.11 0.91 -13.50
N LYS A 205 -3.81 0.92 -13.76
CA LYS A 205 -3.09 -0.26 -14.24
C LYS A 205 -2.87 -1.26 -13.12
N ILE A 206 -3.64 -2.35 -13.09
CA ILE A 206 -3.37 -3.49 -12.20
C ILE A 206 -2.15 -4.24 -12.71
N ILE A 207 -1.10 -4.28 -11.89
CA ILE A 207 0.15 -4.96 -12.23
C ILE A 207 0.33 -6.32 -11.56
N GLY A 208 -0.46 -6.61 -10.52
CA GLY A 208 -0.44 -7.88 -9.83
C GLY A 208 -1.64 -8.05 -8.90
N ASN A 209 -2.48 -9.04 -9.19
CA ASN A 209 -3.46 -9.56 -8.25
C ASN A 209 -2.88 -10.85 -7.68
N SER A 210 -2.44 -10.81 -6.43
CA SER A 210 -2.04 -12.04 -5.78
C SER A 210 -3.32 -12.74 -5.31
N GLY A 211 -3.60 -13.93 -5.84
CA GLY A 211 -4.81 -14.71 -5.60
C GLY A 211 -5.21 -14.85 -4.12
N GLY A 212 -6.44 -15.32 -3.90
CA GLY A 212 -7.18 -15.28 -2.62
C GLY A 212 -6.44 -15.72 -1.36
N SER A 213 -7.00 -15.35 -0.20
CA SER A 213 -6.44 -15.35 1.17
C SER A 213 -5.73 -16.62 1.69
N VAL A 214 -5.63 -17.71 0.91
CA VAL A 214 -5.20 -19.03 1.40
C VAL A 214 -4.11 -19.74 0.59
N ALA A 215 -3.60 -19.17 -0.51
CA ALA A 215 -2.71 -19.94 -1.42
C ALA A 215 -1.38 -19.26 -1.82
N THR A 216 -1.05 -18.08 -1.32
CA THR A 216 0.18 -17.35 -1.73
C THR A 216 0.88 -16.73 -0.52
N THR A 217 2.18 -17.03 -0.35
CA THR A 217 3.02 -16.47 0.74
C THR A 217 3.28 -14.98 0.52
N THR A 218 3.47 -14.22 1.61
CA THR A 218 3.74 -12.77 1.54
C THR A 218 4.94 -12.44 0.66
N LEU A 219 6.00 -13.27 0.69
CA LEU A 219 7.16 -13.17 -0.21
C LEU A 219 6.78 -13.28 -1.70
N THR A 220 5.94 -14.25 -2.07
CA THR A 220 5.50 -14.41 -3.47
C THR A 220 4.68 -13.21 -3.94
N LYS A 221 3.90 -12.59 -3.04
CA LYS A 221 3.17 -11.35 -3.34
C LYS A 221 4.12 -10.17 -3.51
N ALA A 222 5.04 -10.00 -2.57
CA ALA A 222 6.04 -8.94 -2.60
C ALA A 222 6.92 -9.03 -3.85
N ARG A 223 7.27 -10.24 -4.31
CA ARG A 223 7.97 -10.45 -5.59
C ARG A 223 7.14 -9.98 -6.77
N GLY A 224 5.89 -10.44 -6.90
CA GLY A 224 5.01 -10.00 -7.99
C GLY A 224 4.75 -8.49 -8.00
N TRP A 225 4.73 -7.87 -6.82
CA TRP A 225 4.61 -6.43 -6.66
C TRP A 225 5.92 -5.71 -7.02
N GLY A 226 7.04 -6.09 -6.41
CA GLY A 226 8.35 -5.46 -6.59
C GLY A 226 8.86 -5.51 -8.03
N GLU A 227 8.75 -6.66 -8.70
CA GLU A 227 9.13 -6.82 -10.11
C GLU A 227 8.37 -5.83 -11.01
N ARG A 228 7.10 -5.60 -10.73
CA ARG A 228 6.23 -4.79 -11.59
C ARG A 228 6.22 -3.29 -11.22
N PHE A 229 6.54 -2.94 -9.96
CA PHE A 229 6.69 -1.56 -9.52
C PHE A 229 7.99 -0.90 -9.99
N GLY A 230 9.02 -1.69 -10.28
CA GLY A 230 10.28 -1.12 -10.80
C GLY A 230 11.49 -2.04 -10.80
N CYS A 231 11.44 -3.23 -10.18
CA CYS A 231 12.59 -4.12 -10.09
C CYS A 231 12.67 -5.21 -11.19
N GLY A 232 11.72 -5.28 -12.12
CA GLY A 232 11.65 -6.32 -13.14
C GLY A 232 12.39 -5.96 -14.42
N VAL A 233 13.46 -6.72 -14.67
CA VAL A 233 13.97 -7.08 -16.00
C VAL A 233 12.78 -7.31 -16.94
N GLY A 234 12.82 -6.67 -18.11
CA GLY A 234 11.71 -6.69 -19.06
C GLY A 234 11.28 -8.11 -19.42
N TYR A 235 10.06 -8.45 -19.04
CA TYR A 235 9.25 -9.36 -19.83
C TYR A 235 8.09 -8.53 -20.37
N GLU A 236 8.29 -8.04 -21.59
CA GLU A 236 7.19 -7.62 -22.46
C GLU A 236 6.31 -8.85 -22.75
N VAL A 237 5.00 -8.62 -22.71
CA VAL A 237 4.00 -9.55 -23.26
C VAL A 237 3.62 -9.02 -24.64
#